data_AF-A0A7J8BXN1-F1
#
_entry.id   AF-A0A7J8BXN1-F1
#
_cell.length_a   1.000
_cell.length_b   1.000
_cell.length_c   1.000
_cell.angle_alpha   90.00
_cell.angle_beta   90.00
_cell.angle_gamma   90.00
#
_symmetry.space_group_name_H-M   'P 1'
#
loop_
_entity.id
_entity.type
_entity.pdbx_description
1 polymer ?
#
loop_
_entity_poly.entity_id
_entity_poly.type
_entity_poly.pdbx_seq_one_letter_code
_entity_poly.pdbx_strand_id
1 'polypeptide(L)'
;MADAAPPPSKRKRELADAGTAACGTEDKEAMVAGVGNGTSAPAHFPFSGFRVKKVLRESARDKILFLHGKVNEASGDGEDAIVILEKTPFQVEQVAQLLMGSPELQLQFSNDIYSTYHMFPPRQLSGCWFSLTVW
;
A
#
# COMPACT_ATOMS: atom_id res chain seq x y z
N MET A 1 9.19 19.78 55.40
CA MET A 1 8.29 20.47 56.34
C MET A 1 7.30 21.26 55.50
N ALA A 2 5.99 21.01 55.50
CA ALA A 2 5.19 20.11 56.33
C ALA A 2 4.27 19.18 55.50
N ASP A 3 3.65 18.23 56.18
CA ASP A 3 2.79 17.14 55.68
C ASP A 3 1.31 17.54 55.65
N ALA A 4 0.53 16.98 54.71
CA ALA A 4 -0.92 16.74 54.89
C ALA A 4 -1.48 15.75 53.83
N ALA A 5 -2.08 14.64 54.26
CA ALA A 5 -2.85 13.68 53.45
C ALA A 5 -3.85 12.89 54.33
N PRO A 6 -4.71 11.98 53.80
CA PRO A 6 -5.45 11.96 52.52
C PRO A 6 -6.99 12.15 52.75
N PRO A 7 -7.94 11.18 52.93
CA PRO A 7 -8.01 9.72 52.71
C PRO A 7 -9.04 9.31 51.57
N PRO A 8 -10.10 8.44 51.65
CA PRO A 8 -10.29 7.42 50.58
C PRO A 8 -11.73 7.03 50.11
N SER A 9 -11.83 6.18 49.06
CA SER A 9 -12.88 5.13 48.90
C SER A 9 -12.46 4.06 47.87
N LYS A 10 -12.09 2.84 48.29
CA LYS A 10 -12.93 1.61 48.38
C LYS A 10 -13.31 1.02 46.99
N ARG A 11 -12.56 0.00 46.51
CA ARG A 11 -12.85 -1.48 46.60
C ARG A 11 -13.94 -1.98 45.61
N LYS A 12 -13.94 -3.19 45.03
CA LYS A 12 -13.01 -4.35 44.92
C LYS A 12 -13.71 -5.46 44.07
N ARG A 13 -13.00 -6.21 43.21
CA ARG A 13 -12.88 -7.71 43.16
C ARG A 13 -12.72 -8.32 41.74
N GLU A 14 -11.81 -9.30 41.63
CA GLU A 14 -11.58 -10.23 40.50
C GLU A 14 -12.57 -11.45 40.55
N LEU A 15 -12.53 -12.55 39.77
CA LEU A 15 -11.47 -13.30 39.03
C LEU A 15 -12.10 -14.41 38.12
N ALA A 16 -11.29 -15.06 37.26
CA ALA A 16 -11.37 -16.49 36.82
C ALA A 16 -12.46 -16.93 35.77
N ASP A 17 -12.30 -17.97 34.93
CA ASP A 17 -11.13 -18.84 34.53
C ASP A 17 -11.41 -19.65 33.22
N ALA A 18 -10.34 -20.18 32.58
CA ALA A 18 -10.13 -21.27 31.59
C ALA A 18 -11.23 -21.84 30.63
N GLY A 19 -10.80 -22.27 29.42
CA GLY A 19 -11.64 -23.08 28.50
C GLY A 19 -11.05 -23.48 27.12
N THR A 20 -10.30 -24.59 27.10
CA THR A 20 -9.65 -25.34 25.99
C THR A 20 -10.38 -25.58 24.63
N ALA A 21 -9.59 -25.52 23.54
CA ALA A 21 -9.64 -26.11 22.17
C ALA A 21 -10.87 -26.88 21.59
N ALA A 22 -11.11 -26.71 20.27
CA ALA A 22 -11.35 -27.79 19.27
C ALA A 22 -11.44 -27.29 17.80
N CYS A 23 -11.45 -28.24 16.84
CA CYS A 23 -11.33 -28.06 15.37
C CYS A 23 -12.66 -28.27 14.60
N GLY A 24 -12.83 -27.61 13.46
CA GLY A 24 -13.20 -28.31 12.20
C GLY A 24 -14.57 -28.07 11.53
N THR A 25 -14.53 -27.78 10.22
CA THR A 25 -15.56 -28.09 9.17
C THR A 25 -16.89 -27.30 9.27
N GLU A 26 -17.67 -27.01 8.21
CA GLU A 26 -17.73 -27.47 6.80
C GLU A 26 -18.01 -26.32 5.80
N ASP A 27 -17.69 -26.53 4.52
CA ASP A 27 -18.00 -25.62 3.41
C ASP A 27 -19.51 -25.45 3.15
N LYS A 28 -19.90 -24.23 2.78
CA LYS A 28 -21.17 -23.96 2.09
C LYS A 28 -21.00 -22.89 1.02
N GLU A 29 -20.90 -23.34 -0.23
CA GLU A 29 -21.10 -22.47 -1.39
C GLU A 29 -22.51 -21.87 -1.35
N ALA A 30 -22.58 -20.54 -1.28
CA ALA A 30 -23.81 -19.78 -1.48
C ALA A 30 -23.62 -18.87 -2.70
N MET A 31 -24.25 -19.26 -3.79
CA MET A 31 -24.40 -18.51 -5.03
C MET A 31 -24.79 -17.05 -4.77
N VAL A 32 -23.94 -16.09 -5.16
CA VAL A 32 -24.31 -14.67 -5.25
C VAL A 32 -23.97 -14.14 -6.64
N ALA A 33 -25.00 -14.04 -7.48
CA ALA A 33 -24.94 -13.19 -8.67
C ALA A 33 -24.96 -11.72 -8.20
N GLY A 34 -23.77 -11.16 -7.96
CA GLY A 34 -23.58 -9.80 -7.46
C GLY A 34 -23.11 -8.86 -8.56
N VAL A 35 -23.93 -7.85 -8.88
CA VAL A 35 -23.51 -6.69 -9.68
C VAL A 35 -22.34 -6.01 -8.95
N GLY A 36 -21.29 -5.67 -9.70
CA GLY A 36 -20.00 -5.28 -9.12
C GLY A 36 -20.05 -4.02 -8.27
N ASN A 37 -19.29 -4.03 -7.17
CA ASN A 37 -18.83 -2.81 -6.51
C ASN A 37 -17.33 -2.98 -6.22
N GLY A 38 -16.50 -2.18 -6.88
CA GLY A 38 -15.07 -2.42 -7.06
C GLY A 38 -14.19 -2.18 -5.83
N THR A 39 -14.39 -2.94 -4.75
CA THR A 39 -13.47 -3.00 -3.61
C THR A 39 -12.56 -4.21 -3.78
N SER A 40 -11.51 -4.06 -4.60
CA SER A 40 -10.44 -5.05 -4.64
C SER A 40 -9.85 -5.22 -3.25
N ALA A 41 -9.86 -6.44 -2.70
CA ALA A 41 -9.15 -6.72 -1.47
C ALA A 41 -7.65 -6.40 -1.64
N PRO A 42 -6.94 -5.98 -0.58
CA PRO A 42 -5.50 -5.77 -0.64
C PRO A 42 -4.79 -7.06 -1.06
N ALA A 43 -4.08 -7.01 -2.19
CA ALA A 43 -3.23 -8.10 -2.64
C ALA A 43 -1.81 -7.94 -2.06
N HIS A 44 -1.21 -9.06 -1.66
CA HIS A 44 0.19 -9.12 -1.26
C HIS A 44 1.04 -9.67 -2.40
N PHE A 45 2.34 -9.37 -2.41
CA PHE A 45 3.27 -10.06 -3.32
C PHE A 45 3.32 -11.56 -2.97
N PRO A 46 3.46 -12.46 -3.96
CA PRO A 46 3.55 -13.91 -3.74
C PRO A 46 4.93 -14.34 -3.21
N PHE A 47 5.64 -13.45 -2.52
CA PHE A 47 6.97 -13.65 -1.97
C PHE A 47 7.21 -12.73 -0.76
N SER A 48 8.21 -13.07 0.06
CA SER A 48 8.63 -12.31 1.23
C SER A 48 9.92 -11.55 0.98
N GLY A 49 9.88 -10.23 1.20
CA GLY A 49 11.01 -9.31 0.95
C GLY A 49 11.38 -9.17 -0.53
N PHE A 50 12.08 -8.08 -0.87
CA PHE A 50 12.65 -7.90 -2.21
C PHE A 50 13.96 -7.13 -2.11
N ARG A 51 15.08 -7.79 -2.44
CA ARG A 51 16.40 -7.17 -2.49
C ARG A 51 16.82 -6.96 -3.94
N VAL A 52 16.89 -5.70 -4.38
CA VAL A 52 17.36 -5.37 -5.73
C VAL A 52 18.79 -5.88 -5.93
N LYS A 53 18.99 -6.68 -6.97
CA LYS A 53 20.31 -7.12 -7.47
C LYS A 53 20.81 -6.17 -8.56
N LYS A 54 19.94 -5.84 -9.52
CA LYS A 54 20.32 -5.10 -10.74
C LYS A 54 19.12 -4.41 -11.39
N VAL A 55 19.31 -3.20 -11.90
CA VAL A 55 18.39 -2.59 -12.88
C VAL A 55 18.67 -3.22 -14.25
N LEU A 56 17.68 -3.93 -14.81
CA LEU A 56 17.81 -4.56 -16.13
C LEU A 56 17.57 -3.55 -17.27
N ARG A 57 16.59 -2.66 -17.08
CA ARG A 57 16.21 -1.61 -18.02
C ARG A 57 15.50 -0.50 -17.25
N GLU A 58 15.75 0.74 -17.65
CA GLU A 58 15.04 1.92 -17.19
C GLU A 58 14.75 2.79 -18.43
N SER A 59 13.61 3.49 -18.44
CA SER A 59 13.32 4.51 -19.45
C SER A 59 12.60 5.68 -18.79
N ALA A 60 13.36 6.75 -18.55
CA ALA A 60 12.83 8.02 -18.05
C ALA A 60 11.81 8.67 -19.01
N ARG A 61 11.79 8.26 -20.29
CA ARG A 61 10.77 8.69 -21.27
C ARG A 61 9.46 7.95 -21.03
N ASP A 62 9.50 6.63 -21.05
CA ASP A 62 8.32 5.76 -20.99
C ASP A 62 7.83 5.54 -19.54
N LYS A 63 8.58 6.04 -18.55
CA LYS A 63 8.32 5.92 -17.10
C LYS A 63 8.19 4.46 -16.65
N ILE A 64 9.08 3.60 -17.18
CA ILE A 64 9.13 2.17 -16.89
C ILE A 64 10.50 1.75 -16.33
N LEU A 65 10.48 0.83 -15.38
CA LEU A 65 11.65 0.30 -14.67
C LEU A 65 11.55 -1.22 -14.53
N PHE A 66 12.62 -1.93 -14.90
CA PHE A 66 12.76 -3.38 -14.81
C PHE A 66 13.84 -3.70 -13.79
N LEU A 67 13.46 -4.35 -12.69
CA LEU A 67 14.33 -4.70 -11.58
C LEU A 67 14.51 -6.20 -11.51
N HIS A 68 15.75 -6.66 -11.49
CA HIS A 68 16.12 -8.00 -11.03
C HIS A 68 16.45 -7.93 -9.54
N GLY A 69 15.84 -8.80 -8.74
CA GLY A 69 16.12 -8.94 -7.31
C GLY A 69 16.12 -10.38 -6.82
N LYS A 70 16.43 -10.56 -5.54
CA LYS A 70 16.17 -11.79 -4.78
C LYS A 70 14.97 -11.61 -3.86
N VAL A 71 14.23 -12.69 -3.64
CA VAL A 71 13.08 -12.79 -2.74
C VAL A 71 13.20 -14.05 -1.88
N ASN A 72 12.41 -14.18 -0.81
CA ASN A 72 12.33 -15.37 0.05
C ASN A 72 13.66 -15.77 0.72
N GLU A 73 14.58 -14.82 0.90
CA GLU A 73 15.94 -15.04 1.45
C GLU A 73 15.95 -15.42 2.94
N ALA A 74 14.84 -15.25 3.65
CA ALA A 74 14.68 -15.76 5.02
C ALA A 74 14.55 -17.30 5.06
N SER A 75 14.26 -17.93 3.92
CA SER A 75 14.00 -19.37 3.80
C SER A 75 15.17 -20.17 3.18
N GLY A 76 16.27 -19.52 2.80
CA GLY A 76 17.43 -20.14 2.15
C GLY A 76 18.15 -19.20 1.19
N ASP A 77 18.72 -19.73 0.10
CA ASP A 77 19.48 -18.98 -0.91
C ASP A 77 18.67 -17.94 -1.71
N GLY A 78 17.35 -17.91 -1.50
CA GLY A 78 16.39 -17.02 -2.14
C GLY A 78 16.09 -17.36 -3.59
N GLU A 79 14.96 -16.89 -4.10
CA GLU A 79 14.52 -17.04 -5.49
C GLU A 79 14.81 -15.74 -6.27
N ASP A 80 15.08 -15.84 -7.56
CA ASP A 80 15.33 -14.67 -8.40
C ASP A 80 13.99 -14.15 -8.98
N ALA A 81 13.79 -12.83 -8.92
CA ALA A 81 12.54 -12.21 -9.31
C ALA A 81 12.77 -10.99 -10.23
N ILE A 82 11.91 -10.85 -11.23
CA ILE A 82 11.81 -9.66 -12.07
C ILE A 82 10.55 -8.89 -11.70
N VAL A 83 10.74 -7.65 -11.27
CA VAL A 83 9.70 -6.67 -10.98
C VAL A 83 9.72 -5.61 -12.06
N ILE A 84 8.60 -5.42 -12.74
CA ILE A 84 8.42 -4.35 -13.73
C ILE A 84 7.43 -3.34 -13.16
N LEU A 85 7.82 -2.07 -13.15
CA LEU A 85 7.04 -0.94 -12.66
C LEU A 85 6.85 0.06 -13.80
N GLU A 86 5.61 0.41 -14.11
CA GLU A 86 5.26 1.36 -15.18
C GLU A 86 4.29 2.41 -14.67
N LYS A 87 4.50 3.68 -15.01
CA LYS A 87 3.58 4.74 -14.61
C LYS A 87 2.32 4.72 -15.49
N THR A 88 1.15 4.62 -14.87
CA THR A 88 -0.12 4.60 -15.63
C THR A 88 -0.37 5.93 -16.34
N PRO A 89 -0.78 5.94 -17.62
CA PRO A 89 -1.23 7.15 -18.31
C PRO A 89 -2.39 7.84 -17.59
N PHE A 90 -2.48 9.16 -17.76
CA PHE A 90 -3.55 9.97 -17.17
C PHE A 90 -4.90 9.75 -17.86
N GLN A 91 -5.98 9.73 -17.07
CA GLN A 91 -7.35 9.82 -17.58
C GLN A 91 -7.77 11.29 -17.63
N VAL A 92 -8.16 11.78 -18.81
CA VAL A 92 -8.44 13.21 -19.05
C VAL A 92 -9.48 13.78 -18.09
N GLU A 93 -10.59 13.07 -17.90
CA GLU A 93 -11.68 13.49 -17.00
C GLU A 93 -11.23 13.65 -15.54
N GLN A 94 -10.44 12.68 -15.04
CA GLN A 94 -9.93 12.72 -13.66
C GLN A 94 -8.94 13.88 -13.45
N VAL A 95 -8.11 14.19 -14.46
CA VAL A 95 -7.20 15.35 -14.42
C VAL A 95 -7.98 16.66 -14.50
N ALA A 96 -9.01 16.74 -15.34
CA ALA A 96 -9.88 17.92 -15.41
C ALA A 96 -10.57 18.20 -14.06
N GLN A 97 -11.14 17.17 -13.42
CA GLN A 97 -11.74 17.28 -12.09
C GLN A 97 -10.74 17.69 -11.01
N LEU A 98 -9.50 17.17 -11.05
CA LEU A 98 -8.44 17.58 -10.13
C LEU A 98 -8.06 19.07 -10.30
N LEU A 99 -7.95 19.55 -11.54
CA LEU A 99 -7.57 20.93 -11.87
C LEU A 99 -8.69 21.95 -11.61
N MET A 100 -9.97 21.52 -11.66
CA MET A 100 -11.11 22.36 -11.25
C MET A 100 -11.24 22.51 -9.72
N GLY A 101 -10.57 21.65 -8.94
CA GLY A 101 -10.48 21.76 -7.50
C GLY A 101 -9.36 22.70 -7.03
N SER A 102 -8.86 22.45 -5.82
CA SER A 102 -7.69 23.13 -5.26
C SER A 102 -6.59 22.10 -4.96
N PRO A 103 -5.82 21.64 -5.97
CA PRO A 103 -4.76 20.66 -5.78
C PRO A 103 -3.59 21.24 -4.97
N GLU A 104 -2.89 20.40 -4.22
CA GLU A 104 -1.65 20.79 -3.55
C GLU A 104 -0.52 20.91 -4.58
N LEU A 105 0.06 22.12 -4.68
CA LEU A 105 1.09 22.48 -5.64
C LEU A 105 2.29 23.11 -4.94
N GLN A 106 3.49 22.67 -5.30
CA GLN A 106 4.75 23.29 -4.88
C GLN A 106 5.43 23.91 -6.10
N LEU A 107 5.59 25.23 -6.11
CA LEU A 107 6.17 25.96 -7.24
C LEU A 107 7.66 25.59 -7.41
N GLN A 108 8.03 25.13 -8.60
CA GLN A 108 9.42 24.84 -8.97
C GLN A 108 10.05 25.99 -9.77
N PHE A 109 9.30 26.57 -10.70
CA PHE A 109 9.76 27.63 -11.60
C PHE A 109 8.58 28.50 -12.03
N SER A 110 8.80 29.81 -12.22
CA SER A 110 7.80 30.75 -12.74
C SER A 110 8.46 31.84 -13.57
N ASN A 111 7.86 32.18 -14.71
CA ASN A 111 8.23 33.31 -15.56
C ASN A 111 7.03 33.76 -16.39
N ASP A 112 6.58 35.01 -16.21
CA ASP A 112 5.48 35.66 -16.94
C ASP A 112 4.22 34.77 -17.10
N ILE A 113 4.07 34.07 -18.24
CA ILE A 113 2.93 33.18 -18.55
C ILE A 113 3.19 31.68 -18.31
N TYR A 114 4.40 31.28 -17.90
CA TYR A 114 4.80 29.89 -17.71
C TYR A 114 5.23 29.60 -16.28
N SER A 115 4.61 28.61 -15.65
CA SER A 115 5.05 28.08 -14.35
C SER A 115 5.08 26.55 -14.36
N THR A 116 5.92 25.98 -13.51
CA THR A 116 6.09 24.54 -13.33
C THR A 116 5.96 24.23 -11.84
N TYR A 117 5.18 23.19 -11.52
CA TYR A 117 4.87 22.79 -10.16
C TYR A 117 5.14 21.30 -9.97
N HIS A 118 5.59 20.93 -8.76
CA HIS A 118 5.38 19.58 -8.26
C HIS A 118 3.95 19.46 -7.73
N MET A 119 3.26 18.40 -8.13
CA MET A 119 1.89 18.10 -7.72
C MET A 119 1.87 16.71 -7.09
N PHE A 120 1.15 16.56 -5.97
CA PHE A 120 0.92 15.29 -5.31
C PHE A 120 -0.54 14.85 -5.53
N PRO A 121 -0.85 14.14 -6.63
CA PRO A 121 -2.23 13.81 -6.96
C PRO A 121 -2.81 12.75 -6.00
N PRO A 122 -4.15 12.70 -5.83
CA PRO A 122 -4.81 11.72 -4.99
C PRO A 122 -4.63 10.28 -5.52
N ARG A 123 -4.88 9.28 -4.68
CA ARG A 123 -4.56 7.86 -4.93
C ARG A 123 -5.07 7.30 -6.27
N GLN A 124 -6.19 7.80 -6.77
CA GLN A 124 -6.80 7.43 -8.05
C GLN A 124 -5.90 7.75 -9.25
N LEU A 125 -5.09 8.81 -9.15
CA LEU A 125 -4.17 9.31 -10.19
C LEU A 125 -2.70 9.00 -9.89
N SER A 126 -2.38 8.58 -8.66
CA SER A 126 -1.01 8.23 -8.26
C SER A 126 -0.60 6.80 -8.65
N GLY A 127 -1.47 6.02 -9.31
CA GLY A 127 -1.26 4.62 -9.67
C GLY A 127 -0.01 4.33 -10.52
N CYS A 128 0.47 3.09 -10.41
CA CYS A 128 1.47 2.48 -11.28
C CYS A 128 1.00 1.07 -11.61
N TRP A 129 1.25 0.61 -12.84
CA TRP A 129 1.08 -0.79 -13.19
C TRP A 129 2.32 -1.59 -12.76
N PHE A 130 2.10 -2.85 -12.45
CA PHE A 130 3.11 -3.78 -11.95
C PHE A 130 2.93 -5.14 -12.62
N SER A 131 4.04 -5.74 -13.05
CA SER A 131 4.09 -7.16 -13.41
C SER A 131 5.30 -7.84 -12.79
N LEU A 132 5.16 -9.16 -12.59
CA LEU A 132 6.05 -9.99 -11.81
C LEU A 132 6.34 -11.32 -12.51
N THR A 133 7.59 -11.74 -12.43
CA THR A 133 8.00 -13.14 -12.67
C THR A 133 8.98 -13.55 -11.57
N VAL A 134 8.85 -14.76 -11.03
CA VAL A 134 9.74 -15.34 -10.00
C VAL A 134 10.21 -16.71 -10.49
N TRP A 135 11.47 -17.07 -10.25
CA TRP A 135 12.08 -18.35 -10.62
C TRP A 135 13.28 -18.75 -9.73
#